data_AF-G1P4J7-F1
#
_entry.id   AF-G1P4J7-F1
#
_cell.length_a   1.000
_cell.length_b   1.000
_cell.length_c   1.000
_cell.angle_alpha   90.00
_cell.angle_beta   90.00
_cell.angle_gamma   90.00
#
_symmetry.space_group_name_H-M   'P 1'
#
loop_
_entity.id
_entity.type
_entity.pdbx_description
1 polymer ?
#
loop_
_entity_poly.entity_id
_entity_poly.type
_entity_poly.pdbx_seq_one_letter_code
_entity_poly.pdbx_strand_id
1 'polypeptide(L)'
;GNSNRVGAPGGPCPAGFERVNGSCEDVDECATGGRCQHGECANTHGGYTCVCPDGFLLDSSRSSCISQHVISEAKGPCFRVLRDGGCSLPILRNITKQICCCSRVGKAWGRGCQLCPPFGSEGFREICPAGPGYHYSASDLRYNTR
;
A
#
# COMPACT_ATOMS: atom_id res chain seq x y z
N GLY A 1 -24.20 -32.76 -24.02
CA GLY A 1 -23.57 -31.43 -24.12
C GLY A 1 -22.88 -31.15 -22.80
N ASN A 2 -21.64 -30.66 -22.82
CA ASN A 2 -20.81 -30.55 -21.61
C ASN A 2 -21.22 -29.32 -20.78
N SER A 3 -22.04 -29.52 -19.74
CA SER A 3 -22.53 -28.46 -18.83
C SER A 3 -21.43 -27.77 -18.00
N ASN A 4 -20.16 -28.16 -18.15
CA ASN A 4 -19.05 -27.62 -17.38
C ASN A 4 -18.28 -26.47 -18.07
N ARG A 5 -18.85 -25.88 -19.13
CA ARG A 5 -18.25 -24.70 -19.78
C ARG A 5 -18.54 -23.46 -18.92
N VAL A 6 -17.49 -22.67 -18.64
CA VAL A 6 -17.60 -21.38 -17.95
C VAL A 6 -18.54 -20.47 -18.75
N GLY A 7 -19.54 -19.88 -18.09
CA GLY A 7 -20.55 -19.03 -18.73
C GLY A 7 -21.69 -19.78 -19.45
N ALA A 8 -21.72 -21.11 -19.43
CA ALA A 8 -22.86 -21.87 -19.95
C ALA A 8 -24.06 -21.87 -18.96
N PRO A 9 -25.31 -22.03 -19.45
CA PRO A 9 -26.47 -22.20 -18.59
C PRO A 9 -26.30 -23.43 -17.68
N GLY A 10 -26.21 -23.21 -16.37
CA GLY A 10 -25.96 -24.25 -15.36
C GLY A 10 -24.49 -24.58 -15.08
N GLY A 11 -23.53 -23.91 -15.74
CA GLY A 11 -22.09 -24.02 -15.43
C GLY A 11 -21.64 -23.03 -14.33
N PRO A 12 -20.35 -22.99 -13.97
CA PRO A 12 -19.80 -21.93 -13.11
C PRO A 12 -19.67 -20.59 -13.89
N CYS A 13 -19.78 -19.46 -13.17
CA CYS A 13 -19.50 -18.15 -13.75
C CYS A 13 -17.98 -17.88 -13.86
N PRO A 14 -17.54 -17.01 -14.78
CA PRO A 14 -16.17 -16.50 -14.77
C PRO A 14 -15.85 -15.80 -13.43
N ALA A 15 -14.56 -15.64 -13.12
CA ALA A 15 -14.14 -14.85 -11.97
C ALA A 15 -14.59 -13.38 -12.12
N GLY A 16 -15.07 -12.78 -11.02
CA GLY A 16 -15.67 -11.44 -11.03
C GLY A 16 -17.15 -11.42 -11.43
N PHE A 17 -17.79 -12.58 -11.64
CA PHE A 17 -19.21 -12.67 -11.99
C PHE A 17 -19.97 -13.56 -11.02
N GLU A 18 -21.22 -13.21 -10.75
CA GLU A 18 -22.17 -14.01 -9.98
C GLU A 18 -23.39 -14.41 -10.82
N ARG A 19 -24.10 -15.46 -10.38
CA ARG A 19 -25.24 -15.98 -11.13
C ARG A 19 -26.52 -15.28 -10.73
N VAL A 20 -27.04 -14.44 -11.62
CA VAL A 20 -28.31 -13.71 -11.45
C VAL A 20 -29.25 -14.11 -12.58
N ASN A 21 -30.44 -14.62 -12.23
CA ASN A 21 -31.49 -15.01 -13.19
C ASN A 21 -31.03 -15.96 -14.33
N GLY A 22 -30.04 -16.81 -14.06
CA GLY A 22 -29.50 -17.76 -15.04
C GLY A 22 -28.38 -17.21 -15.94
N SER A 23 -28.15 -15.89 -15.93
CA SER A 23 -26.98 -15.23 -16.53
C SER A 23 -25.86 -15.05 -15.52
N CYS A 24 -24.64 -14.85 -16.02
CA CYS A 24 -23.53 -14.35 -15.22
C CYS A 24 -23.51 -12.83 -15.33
N GLU A 25 -23.73 -12.16 -14.20
CA GLU A 25 -23.68 -10.71 -14.09
C GLU A 25 -22.41 -10.31 -13.35
N ASP A 26 -21.87 -9.16 -13.73
CA ASP A 26 -20.65 -8.62 -13.16
C ASP A 26 -20.86 -8.27 -11.68
N VAL A 27 -19.92 -8.66 -10.83
CA VAL A 27 -19.98 -8.31 -9.40
C VAL A 27 -19.36 -6.93 -9.23
N ASP A 28 -20.16 -5.95 -8.78
CA ASP A 28 -19.62 -4.66 -8.38
C ASP A 28 -18.89 -4.80 -7.04
N GLU A 29 -17.58 -5.05 -7.09
CA GLU A 29 -16.81 -5.21 -5.87
C GLU A 29 -16.60 -3.90 -5.11
N CYS A 30 -16.87 -2.76 -5.74
CA CYS A 30 -16.81 -1.45 -5.09
C CYS A 30 -18.03 -1.19 -4.19
N ALA A 31 -19.15 -1.88 -4.43
CA ALA A 31 -20.40 -1.70 -3.66
C ALA A 31 -20.27 -2.05 -2.17
N THR A 32 -19.33 -2.94 -1.80
CA THR A 32 -19.11 -3.34 -0.39
C THR A 32 -18.09 -2.46 0.35
N GLY A 33 -17.39 -1.57 -0.36
CA GLY A 33 -16.35 -0.71 0.21
C GLY A 33 -15.07 -1.44 0.62
N GLY A 34 -14.03 -0.69 0.99
CA GLY A 34 -12.79 -1.24 1.56
C GLY A 34 -11.85 -1.95 0.58
N ARG A 35 -12.13 -1.96 -0.73
CA ARG A 35 -11.27 -2.59 -1.75
C ARG A 35 -9.97 -1.82 -2.03
N CYS A 36 -10.03 -0.49 -1.95
CA CYS A 36 -8.90 0.39 -2.24
C CYS A 36 -8.49 1.17 -0.99
N GLN A 37 -7.29 0.94 -0.47
CA GLN A 37 -6.76 1.70 0.66
C GLN A 37 -6.24 3.05 0.17
N HIS A 38 -6.79 4.14 0.70
CA HIS A 38 -6.45 5.53 0.33
C HIS A 38 -6.66 5.87 -1.16
N GLY A 39 -7.57 5.14 -1.84
CA GLY A 39 -7.89 5.36 -3.24
C GLY A 39 -9.38 5.14 -3.51
N GLU A 40 -9.80 5.48 -4.73
CA GLU A 40 -11.17 5.28 -5.19
C GLU A 40 -11.28 3.95 -5.93
N CYS A 41 -12.32 3.18 -5.64
CA CYS A 41 -12.61 1.94 -6.35
C CYS A 41 -13.43 2.25 -7.60
N ALA A 42 -12.99 1.74 -8.75
CA ALA A 42 -13.74 1.79 -10.00
C ALA A 42 -14.04 0.36 -10.45
N ASN A 43 -15.33 0.03 -10.53
CA ASN A 43 -15.78 -1.28 -11.02
C ASN A 43 -15.48 -1.44 -12.51
N THR A 44 -15.10 -2.63 -12.91
CA THR A 44 -14.75 -2.99 -14.30
C THR A 44 -15.34 -4.33 -14.65
N HIS A 45 -15.48 -4.65 -15.95
CA HIS A 45 -16.02 -5.95 -16.33
C HIS A 45 -15.08 -7.09 -15.91
N GLY A 46 -15.53 -7.93 -14.97
CA GLY A 46 -14.81 -9.06 -14.39
C GLY A 46 -13.90 -8.71 -13.23
N GLY A 47 -13.99 -7.51 -12.66
CA GLY A 47 -13.20 -7.12 -11.49
C GLY A 47 -13.23 -5.62 -11.20
N TYR A 48 -12.21 -5.10 -10.53
CA TYR A 48 -12.13 -3.68 -10.20
C TYR A 48 -10.70 -3.15 -10.38
N THR A 49 -10.59 -1.82 -10.45
CA THR A 49 -9.32 -1.12 -10.37
C THR A 49 -9.37 -0.06 -9.28
N CYS A 50 -8.22 0.19 -8.64
CA CYS A 50 -8.06 1.30 -7.71
C CYS A 50 -7.46 2.50 -8.44
N VAL A 51 -8.07 3.66 -8.26
CA VAL A 51 -7.62 4.94 -8.81
C VAL A 51 -7.03 5.76 -7.67
N CYS A 52 -5.73 6.07 -7.75
CA CYS A 52 -5.06 6.89 -6.76
C CYS A 52 -5.23 8.38 -7.07
N PRO A 53 -5.42 9.22 -6.03
CA PRO A 53 -5.43 10.66 -6.18
C PRO A 53 -4.05 11.19 -6.58
N ASP A 54 -4.00 12.45 -7.00
CA ASP A 54 -2.74 13.11 -7.37
C ASP A 54 -1.71 13.05 -6.24
N GLY A 55 -0.46 12.75 -6.60
CA GLY A 55 0.63 12.57 -5.63
C GLY A 55 0.65 11.20 -4.94
N PHE A 56 -0.22 10.27 -5.33
CA PHE A 56 -0.22 8.87 -4.87
C PHE A 56 -0.03 7.90 -6.03
N LEU A 57 0.54 6.74 -5.74
CA LEU A 57 0.77 5.67 -6.71
C LEU A 57 0.24 4.34 -6.17
N LEU A 58 -0.19 3.47 -7.07
CA LEU A 58 -0.61 2.12 -6.71
C LEU A 58 0.60 1.32 -6.23
N ASP A 59 0.38 0.54 -5.17
CA ASP A 59 1.34 -0.48 -4.76
C ASP A 59 1.37 -1.65 -5.76
N SER A 60 2.29 -2.58 -5.55
CA SER A 60 2.44 -3.76 -6.40
C SER A 60 1.21 -4.68 -6.40
N SER A 61 0.41 -4.67 -5.32
CA SER A 61 -0.86 -5.41 -5.25
C SER A 61 -2.03 -4.70 -5.96
N ARG A 62 -1.85 -3.45 -6.39
CA ARG A 62 -2.87 -2.60 -7.02
C ARG A 62 -4.12 -2.36 -6.15
N SER A 63 -3.97 -2.46 -4.84
CA SER A 63 -5.07 -2.32 -3.87
C SER A 63 -4.86 -1.17 -2.89
N SER A 64 -3.68 -0.57 -2.88
CA SER A 64 -3.33 0.51 -1.97
C SER A 64 -2.66 1.67 -2.69
N CYS A 65 -3.06 2.89 -2.34
CA CYS A 65 -2.45 4.11 -2.83
C CYS A 65 -1.43 4.61 -1.82
N ILE A 66 -0.19 4.74 -2.27
CA ILE A 66 0.97 5.12 -1.46
C ILE A 66 1.41 6.51 -1.88
N SER A 67 1.55 7.40 -0.90
CA SER A 67 1.98 8.77 -1.17
C SER A 67 3.41 8.80 -1.73
N GLN A 68 3.62 9.58 -2.78
CA GLN A 68 4.96 9.81 -3.32
C GLN A 68 5.90 10.52 -2.32
N HIS A 69 5.36 11.19 -1.30
CA HIS A 69 6.18 11.82 -0.26
C HIS A 69 6.88 10.82 0.66
N VAL A 70 6.33 9.61 0.81
CA VAL A 70 6.85 8.62 1.78
C VAL A 70 7.97 7.76 1.19
N ILE A 71 8.08 7.70 -0.14
CA ILE A 71 9.11 6.98 -0.91
C ILE A 71 10.38 7.82 -1.17
N SER A 72 10.67 8.80 -0.31
CA SER A 72 11.89 9.58 -0.44
C SER A 72 13.13 8.68 -0.40
N GLU A 73 13.84 8.60 -1.53
CA GLU A 73 15.10 7.84 -1.67
C GLU A 73 16.29 8.51 -0.97
N ALA A 74 16.05 9.61 -0.24
CA ALA A 74 17.07 10.26 0.56
C ALA A 74 17.60 9.29 1.62
N LYS A 75 18.92 9.10 1.65
CA LYS A 75 19.62 8.25 2.63
C LYS A 75 20.28 9.11 3.69
N GLY A 76 20.08 8.73 4.96
CA GLY A 76 20.61 9.46 6.10
C GLY A 76 20.90 8.54 7.29
N PRO A 77 21.58 9.05 8.33
CA PRO A 77 21.85 8.27 9.53
C PRO A 77 20.54 7.90 10.23
N CYS A 78 20.44 6.66 10.69
CA CYS A 78 19.35 6.20 11.54
C CYS A 78 19.87 6.02 12.96
N PHE A 79 19.13 6.52 13.94
CA PHE A 79 19.52 6.51 15.34
C PHE A 79 18.62 5.57 16.13
N ARG A 80 19.22 4.68 16.91
CA ARG A 80 18.51 3.75 17.80
C ARG A 80 18.39 4.27 19.23
N VAL A 81 19.23 5.24 19.62
CA VAL A 81 19.28 5.81 20.98
C VAL A 81 19.16 7.33 20.90
N LEU A 82 18.27 7.89 21.72
CA LEU A 82 18.19 9.31 22.01
C LEU A 82 18.87 9.58 23.36
N ARG A 83 19.75 10.57 23.43
CA ARG A 83 20.44 11.01 24.67
C ARG A 83 20.34 12.53 24.77
N ASP A 84 19.98 13.03 25.95
CA ASP A 84 19.84 14.47 26.23
C ASP A 84 18.98 15.23 25.21
N GLY A 85 17.89 14.59 24.75
CA GLY A 85 17.00 15.16 23.73
C GLY A 85 17.56 15.13 22.29
N GLY A 86 18.76 14.59 22.09
CA GLY A 86 19.44 14.50 20.79
C GLY A 86 19.66 13.08 20.28
N CYS A 87 20.04 12.99 19.00
CA CYS A 87 20.35 11.75 18.32
C CYS A 87 21.79 11.30 18.63
N SER A 88 21.96 10.08 19.11
CA SER A 88 23.28 9.53 19.44
C SER A 88 23.50 8.17 18.80
N LEU A 89 24.77 7.86 18.48
CA LEU A 89 25.21 6.56 17.96
C LEU A 89 24.44 6.12 16.70
N PRO A 90 24.67 6.78 15.55
CA PRO A 90 24.02 6.38 14.30
C PRO A 90 24.43 4.96 13.91
N ILE A 91 23.49 4.24 13.29
CA ILE A 91 23.80 3.00 12.58
C ILE A 91 24.76 3.32 11.44
N LEU A 92 25.76 2.46 11.21
CA LEU A 92 26.85 2.69 10.25
C LEU A 92 26.35 2.98 8.83
N ARG A 93 25.24 2.36 8.41
CA ARG A 93 24.69 2.53 7.06
C ARG A 93 23.66 3.65 7.04
N ASN A 94 23.82 4.56 6.08
CA ASN A 94 22.77 5.50 5.73
C ASN A 94 21.64 4.75 5.01
N ILE A 95 20.44 4.90 5.53
CA ILE A 95 19.22 4.23 5.06
C ILE A 95 18.12 5.28 4.85
N THR A 96 17.01 4.90 4.22
CA THR A 96 15.86 5.80 4.05
C THR A 96 15.10 5.98 5.36
N LYS A 97 14.29 7.05 5.43
CA LYS A 97 13.48 7.35 6.62
C LYS A 97 12.50 6.22 6.94
N GLN A 98 11.89 5.62 5.92
CA GLN A 98 11.02 4.46 6.08
C GLN A 98 11.76 3.27 6.67
N ILE A 99 12.91 2.85 6.10
CA ILE A 99 13.66 1.71 6.64
C ILE A 99 14.00 1.95 8.12
N CYS A 100 14.39 3.18 8.48
CA CYS A 100 14.66 3.53 9.86
C CYS A 100 13.40 3.43 10.75
N CYS A 101 12.35 4.19 10.44
CA CYS A 101 11.20 4.35 11.32
C CYS A 101 10.22 3.17 11.29
N CYS A 102 10.09 2.46 10.17
CA CYS A 102 9.21 1.30 10.04
C CYS A 102 9.82 0.03 10.66
N SER A 103 11.12 -0.01 10.95
CA SER A 103 11.80 -1.17 11.56
C SER A 103 11.43 -1.44 13.03
N ARG A 104 10.66 -0.56 13.69
CA ARG A 104 10.44 -0.50 15.16
C ARG A 104 11.70 -0.23 16.01
N VAL A 105 12.89 -0.36 15.45
CA VAL A 105 14.18 -0.14 16.13
C VAL A 105 14.61 1.32 16.02
N GLY A 106 14.39 1.95 14.87
CA GLY A 106 14.73 3.36 14.66
C GLY A 106 13.93 4.30 15.57
N LYS A 107 14.62 5.28 16.16
CA LYS A 107 14.03 6.33 17.00
C LYS A 107 14.04 7.69 16.31
N ALA A 108 15.01 7.92 15.45
CA ALA A 108 15.13 9.15 14.68
C ALA A 108 15.96 8.94 13.42
N TRP A 109 15.79 9.83 12.44
CA TRP A 109 16.42 9.72 11.14
C TRP A 109 16.94 11.06 10.63
N GLY A 110 18.02 11.01 9.86
CA GLY A 110 18.58 12.14 9.15
C GLY A 110 19.49 13.01 10.01
N ARG A 111 20.30 13.86 9.37
CA ARG A 111 21.26 14.74 10.08
C ARG A 111 20.58 15.74 11.01
N GLY A 112 19.34 16.13 10.70
CA GLY A 112 18.52 17.00 11.54
C GLY A 112 17.81 16.29 12.70
N CYS A 113 18.11 15.02 12.98
CA CYS A 113 17.53 14.26 14.10
C CYS A 113 15.98 14.27 14.10
N GLN A 114 15.36 13.96 12.96
CA GLN A 114 13.90 13.91 12.87
C GLN A 114 13.40 12.67 13.61
N LEU A 115 12.63 12.87 14.68
CA LEU A 115 12.08 11.77 15.46
C LEU A 115 11.17 10.90 14.59
N CYS A 116 11.27 9.59 14.78
CA CYS A 116 10.32 8.66 14.20
C CYS A 116 8.97 8.79 14.93
N PRO A 117 7.85 8.73 14.20
CA PRO A 117 6.54 8.80 14.81
C PRO A 117 6.31 7.62 15.76
N PRO A 118 5.55 7.80 16.87
CA PRO A 118 5.23 6.71 17.78
C PRO A 118 4.54 5.54 17.07
N PHE A 119 4.89 4.31 17.42
CA PHE A 119 4.29 3.12 16.81
C PHE A 119 2.76 3.11 16.97
N GLY A 120 2.03 2.86 15.87
CA GLY A 120 0.56 2.86 15.85
C GLY A 120 -0.10 4.24 15.85
N SER A 121 0.67 5.34 15.91
CA SER A 121 0.16 6.69 15.68
C SER A 121 -0.24 6.89 14.22
N GLU A 122 -1.04 7.92 13.95
CA GLU A 122 -1.37 8.37 12.59
C GLU A 122 -0.12 8.65 11.77
N GLY A 123 0.82 9.43 12.32
CA GLY A 123 2.11 9.69 11.64
C GLY A 123 2.93 8.43 11.36
N PHE A 124 2.79 7.37 12.16
CA PHE A 124 3.42 6.08 11.83
C PHE A 124 2.72 5.39 10.66
N ARG A 125 1.38 5.43 10.59
CA ARG A 125 0.63 4.87 9.45
C ARG A 125 0.90 5.63 8.16
N GLU A 126 1.11 6.94 8.25
CA GLU A 126 1.52 7.75 7.11
C GLU A 126 2.88 7.30 6.56
N ILE A 127 3.90 7.16 7.42
CA ILE A 127 5.25 6.76 6.96
C ILE A 127 5.31 5.27 6.60
N CYS A 128 4.59 4.42 7.32
CA CYS A 128 4.65 2.96 7.23
C CYS A 128 3.26 2.36 6.92
N PRO A 129 2.69 2.63 5.72
CA PRO A 129 1.32 2.25 5.41
C PRO A 129 1.10 0.73 5.35
N ALA A 130 2.11 -0.04 4.90
CA ALA A 130 2.09 -1.51 4.95
C ALA A 130 2.39 -2.07 6.36
N GLY A 131 2.60 -1.21 7.35
CA GLY A 131 2.96 -1.58 8.70
C GLY A 131 4.47 -1.77 8.93
N PRO A 132 4.84 -2.28 10.11
CA PRO A 132 6.24 -2.37 10.54
C PRO A 132 7.01 -3.45 9.78
N GLY A 133 8.28 -3.19 9.52
CA GLY A 133 9.20 -4.10 8.82
C GLY A 133 9.13 -4.01 7.30
N TYR A 134 8.08 -3.40 6.74
CA TYR A 134 7.97 -3.12 5.32
C TYR A 134 8.45 -1.70 5.00
N HIS A 135 9.02 -1.53 3.81
CA HIS A 135 9.39 -0.23 3.25
C HIS A 135 9.14 -0.27 1.74
N TYR A 136 8.67 0.85 1.21
CA TYR A 136 8.46 1.05 -0.21
C TYR A 136 9.70 1.65 -0.85
N SER A 137 9.94 1.23 -2.09
CA SER A 137 10.90 1.83 -3.02
C SER A 137 10.18 2.26 -4.30
N ALA A 138 10.86 3.05 -5.14
CA ALA A 138 10.31 3.45 -6.44
C ALA A 138 9.88 2.25 -7.32
N SER A 139 10.53 1.08 -7.18
CA SER A 139 10.17 -0.13 -7.95
C SER A 139 8.89 -0.83 -7.47
N ASP A 140 8.43 -0.54 -6.26
CA ASP A 140 7.22 -1.15 -5.69
C ASP A 140 5.94 -0.44 -6.13
N LEU A 141 6.07 0.69 -6.84
CA LEU A 141 4.96 1.57 -7.19
C LEU A 141 4.63 1.56 -8.68
N ARG A 142 3.36 1.77 -8.98
CA ARG A 142 2.78 1.77 -10.32
C ARG A 142 1.90 3.00 -10.50
N TYR A 143 1.94 3.60 -11.68
CA TYR A 143 0.97 4.61 -12.07
C TYR A 143 -0.42 3.98 -12.22
N ASN A 144 -1.45 4.80 -12.09
CA ASN A 144 -2.81 4.42 -12.46
C ASN A 144 -2.79 3.85 -13.89
N THR A 145 -3.20 2.59 -14.06
CA THR A 145 -3.45 2.04 -15.39
C THR A 145 -4.80 2.58 -15.85
N ARG A 146 -4.79 3.36 -16.92
CA ARG A 146 -6.00 3.79 -17.63
C ARG A 146 -6.71 2.61 -18.27
#